data_AF-A0A8T3XTC6-F1
#
_entry.id   AF-A0A8T3XTC6-F1
#
_cell.length_a   1.000
_cell.length_b   1.000
_cell.length_c   1.000
_cell.angle_alpha   90.00
_cell.angle_beta   90.00
_cell.angle_gamma   90.00
#
_symmetry.space_group_name_H-M   'P 1'
#
loop_
_entity.id
_entity.type
_entity.pdbx_description
1 polymer ?
#
loop_
_entity_poly.entity_id
_entity_poly.type
_entity_poly.pdbx_seq_one_letter_code
_entity_poly.pdbx_strand_id
1 'polypeptide(L)' 'RGKRITQAVDVSQMIVKRMDSVGYKVTGVRISSDSLLSQDGKTRNVSTIEVDVTKVDS' A
#
# COMPACT_ATOMS: atom_id res chain seq x y z
N ARG A 1 11.66 -9.04 -12.80
CA ARG A 1 10.62 -9.46 -11.84
C ARG A 1 11.13 -9.06 -10.46
N GLY A 2 10.40 -8.25 -9.67
CA GLY A 2 10.86 -7.69 -8.40
C GLY A 2 10.53 -6.20 -8.18
N LYS A 3 10.55 -5.38 -9.25
CA LYS A 3 10.36 -3.91 -9.16
C LYS A 3 9.04 -3.46 -8.51
N ARG A 4 7.96 -4.25 -8.64
CA ARG A 4 6.63 -3.88 -8.14
C ARG A 4 6.51 -3.97 -6.61
N ILE A 5 7.21 -4.91 -5.97
CA ILE A 5 7.18 -5.06 -4.51
C ILE A 5 8.01 -3.93 -3.89
N THR A 6 9.21 -3.67 -4.41
CA THR A 6 10.04 -2.55 -3.93
C THR A 6 9.30 -1.21 -4.04
N GLN A 7 8.61 -0.96 -5.17
CA GLN A 7 7.77 0.23 -5.32
C GLN A 7 6.62 0.29 -4.30
N ALA A 8 5.94 -0.83 -4.03
CA ALA A 8 4.87 -0.88 -3.03
C ALA A 8 5.39 -0.60 -1.61
N VAL A 9 6.60 -1.09 -1.29
CA VAL A 9 7.28 -0.81 -0.02
C VAL A 9 7.67 0.67 0.08
N ASP A 10 8.24 1.25 -0.98
CA ASP A 10 8.63 2.67 -1.00
C ASP A 10 7.42 3.59 -0.77
N VAL A 11 6.31 3.31 -1.46
CA VAL A 11 5.04 4.06 -1.29
C VAL A 11 4.53 3.92 0.14
N SER A 12 4.57 2.71 0.71
CA SER A 12 4.13 2.47 2.09
C SER A 12 4.95 3.28 3.10
N GLN A 13 6.27 3.30 2.95
CA GLN A 13 7.15 4.08 3.83
C GLN A 13 6.94 5.60 3.69
N MET A 14 6.66 6.08 2.47
CA MET A 14 6.31 7.47 2.24
C MET A 14 5.02 7.86 2.98
N ILE A 15 4.00 7.01 2.95
CA ILE A 15 2.72 7.25 3.65
C ILE A 15 2.94 7.30 5.16
N VAL A 16 3.70 6.36 5.73
CA VAL A 16 4.02 6.35 7.17
C VAL A 16 4.63 7.66 7.63
N LYS A 17 5.68 8.13 6.94
CA LYS A 17 6.34 9.41 7.28
C LYS A 17 5.40 10.60 7.16
N ARG A 18 4.53 10.60 6.15
CA ARG A 18 3.62 11.72 5.91
C ARG A 18 2.51 11.75 6.96
N MET A 19 1.91 10.61 7.30
CA MET A 19 0.85 10.55 8.31
C MET A 19 1.34 10.98 9.69
N ASP A 20 2.56 10.57 10.07
CA ASP A 20 3.19 10.99 11.32
C ASP A 20 3.29 12.52 11.42
N SER A 21 3.60 13.19 10.30
CA SER A 21 3.69 14.66 10.24
C SER A 21 2.33 15.40 10.35
N VAL A 22 1.21 14.73 10.11
CA VAL A 22 -0.15 15.31 10.18
C VAL A 22 -0.94 14.82 11.39
N GLY A 23 -0.29 14.20 12.38
CA GLY A 23 -0.94 13.76 13.62
C GLY A 23 -1.74 12.45 13.50
N TYR A 24 -1.44 11.64 12.48
CA TYR A 24 -2.01 10.31 12.31
C TYR A 24 -0.91 9.26 12.43
N LYS A 25 -1.15 8.22 13.22
CA LYS A 25 -0.23 7.10 13.36
C LYS A 25 -0.67 5.96 12.44
N VAL A 26 0.26 5.47 11.61
CA VAL A 26 0.05 4.21 10.88
C VAL A 26 0.16 3.05 11.87
N THR A 27 -0.88 2.23 11.97
CA THR A 27 -0.94 1.07 12.88
C THR A 27 -0.67 -0.24 12.15
N GLY A 28 -0.87 -0.29 10.84
CA GLY A 28 -0.64 -1.48 10.02
C GLY A 28 -0.44 -1.14 8.56
N VAL A 29 0.41 -1.93 7.88
CA VAL A 29 0.58 -1.89 6.43
C VAL A 29 0.54 -3.32 5.93
N ARG A 30 -0.32 -3.60 4.95
CA ARG A 30 -0.46 -4.91 4.31
C ARG A 30 -0.28 -4.76 2.81
N ILE A 31 0.55 -5.61 2.21
CA ILE A 31 0.80 -5.64 0.76
C ILE A 31 0.43 -7.03 0.25
N SER A 32 -0.53 -7.10 -0.66
CA SER A 32 -0.95 -8.33 -1.32
C SER A 32 -0.77 -8.22 -2.83
N SER A 33 -0.91 -9.34 -3.54
CA SER A 33 -0.91 -9.35 -5.00
C SER A 33 -1.91 -10.38 -5.51
N ASP A 34 -2.83 -9.90 -6.33
CA ASP A 34 -3.93 -10.69 -6.87
C ASP A 34 -3.85 -10.74 -8.40
N SER A 35 -4.29 -11.85 -8.97
CA SER A 35 -4.41 -12.02 -10.41
C SER A 35 -5.81 -11.58 -10.86
N LEU A 36 -5.89 -10.39 -11.48
CA LEU A 36 -7.15 -9.85 -12.00
C LEU A 36 -7.33 -10.25 -13.47
N LEU A 37 -8.49 -10.82 -13.81
CA LEU A 37 -8.88 -10.98 -15.21
C LEU A 37 -9.35 -9.63 -15.73
N SER A 38 -8.62 -9.10 -16.71
CA SER A 38 -8.99 -7.84 -17.36
C SER A 38 -10.08 -8.07 -18.41
N GLN A 39 -10.75 -7.00 -18.82
CA GLN A 39 -11.89 -7.01 -19.73
C GLN A 39 -11.56 -7.57 -21.14
N ASP A 40 -10.27 -7.61 -21.49
CA ASP A 40 -9.71 -8.22 -22.70
C ASP A 40 -9.41 -9.73 -22.56
N GLY A 41 -9.84 -10.36 -21.45
CA GLY A 41 -9.61 -11.78 -21.18
C GLY A 41 -8.18 -12.11 -20.72
N LYS A 42 -7.33 -11.11 -20.51
CA LYS A 42 -5.94 -11.32 -20.06
C LYS A 42 -5.81 -11.16 -18.55
N THR A 43 -5.16 -12.13 -17.92
CA THR A 43 -4.81 -12.06 -16.50
C THR A 43 -3.64 -11.10 -16.28
N ARG A 44 -3.82 -10.15 -15.37
CA ARG A 44 -2.78 -9.21 -14.94
C ARG A 44 -2.62 -9.28 -13.43
N ASN A 45 -1.37 -9.32 -12.98
CA ASN A 45 -1.08 -9.24 -11.54
C ASN A 45 -1.18 -7.77 -11.11
N VAL A 46 -2.02 -7.52 -10.12
CA VAL A 46 -2.22 -6.23 -9.47
C VAL A 46 -1.70 -6.35 -8.05
N SER A 47 -0.98 -5.34 -7.56
CA SER A 47 -0.54 -5.27 -6.18
C SER A 47 -1.47 -4.33 -5.42
N THR A 48 -1.93 -4.75 -4.25
CA THR A 48 -2.84 -3.98 -3.39
C THR A 48 -2.09 -3.62 -2.11
N ILE A 49 -2.24 -2.38 -1.66
CA ILE A 49 -1.65 -1.88 -0.42
C ILE A 49 -2.80 -1.38 0.46
N GLU A 50 -2.90 -1.93 1.66
CA GLU A 50 -3.81 -1.47 2.70
C GLU A 50 -2.98 -0.81 3.81
N VAL A 51 -3.37 0.39 4.21
CA VAL A 51 -2.70 1.15 5.27
C VAL A 51 -3.74 1.53 6.31
N ASP A 52 -3.57 0.98 7.52
CA ASP A 52 -4.40 1.30 8.67
C ASP A 52 -3.82 2.53 9.37
N VAL A 53 -4.64 3.58 9.51
CA VAL A 53 -4.26 4.83 10.19
C VAL A 53 -5.18 5.09 11.38
N THR A 54 -4.62 5.62 12.45
CA THR A 54 -5.37 6.04 13.64
C THR A 54 -4.99 7.47 13.96
N LYS A 55 -6.00 8.29 14.28
CA LYS A 55 -5.74 9.66 14.71
C LYS A 55 -5.08 9.62 16.08
N VAL A 56 -3.98 10.35 16.23
CA VAL A 56 -3.40 10.60 17.54
C VAL A 56 -4.12 11.84 18.06
N ASP A 57 -5.21 11.63 18.82
CA ASP A 57 -5.79 12.73 19.59
C ASP A 57 -4.82 13.07 20.73
N SER A 58 -4.42 14.34 20.77
CA SER A 58 -3.56 14.93 21.80
C SER A 58 -4.28 15.07 23.14
#